data_AF-A0A357YTM4-F1
#
_entry.id   AF-A0A357YTM4-F1
#
_cell.length_a   1.000
_cell.length_b   1.000
_cell.length_c   1.000
_cell.angle_alpha   90.00
_cell.angle_beta   90.00
_cell.angle_gamma   90.00
#
_symmetry.space_group_name_H-M   'P 1'
#
loop_
_entity.id
_entity.type
_entity.pdbx_description
1 polymer ?
#
loop_
_entity_poly.entity_id
_entity_poly.type
_entity_poly.pdbx_seq_one_letter_code
_entity_poly.pdbx_strand_id
1 'polypeptide(L)'
;MYFLTPPLVDFALQRFDHIELAEGDRFFSTFGPGNLINATNKPHERFNDYEELLQLLRKRNRQKYEQVHKGTPFFFLSWLAFDLRNFEKALYYLDAAISEDVKNAGGNWVNLPGSQFLRLTEQEHVAGRIILRIRELLDDEINRFNQISALPPITLADFIDKFVSILIQNPQTRTIVSAFYIFLLEKTERLIELKLRSTEGSSLGPIISHLFGGGLIFESLLKNRYPTKDDGNPVKVLGNVFHTTPFRNDFSPGVQTSAESLQEILDAINDNSFITAFTVTARLRNTTGHNLVWDNIFNTSANYETLCQQIVNALLYVIERKFIR
;
A
#
# COMPACT_ATOMS: atom_id res chain seq x y z
N MET A 1 -8.16 23.20 17.01
CA MET A 1 -9.02 23.02 18.22
C MET A 1 -8.99 21.55 18.55
N TYR A 2 -8.47 21.18 19.71
CA TYR A 2 -8.38 19.78 20.16
C TYR A 2 -9.79 19.24 20.45
N PHE A 3 -10.08 18.02 20.00
CA PHE A 3 -11.29 17.25 20.29
C PHE A 3 -11.23 16.61 21.68
N LEU A 4 -10.04 16.18 22.11
CA LEU A 4 -9.81 15.65 23.45
C LEU A 4 -9.31 16.76 24.37
N THR A 5 -10.24 17.33 25.15
CA THR A 5 -9.89 18.32 26.19
C THR A 5 -9.18 17.66 27.37
N PRO A 6 -8.35 18.38 28.16
CA PRO A 6 -7.67 17.80 29.31
C PRO A 6 -8.58 17.05 30.29
N PRO A 7 -9.78 17.58 30.67
CA PRO A 7 -10.71 16.83 31.52
C PRO A 7 -11.20 15.51 30.92
N LEU A 8 -11.40 15.47 29.59
CA LEU A 8 -11.83 14.25 28.90
C LEU A 8 -10.69 13.23 28.82
N VAL A 9 -9.45 13.69 28.59
CA VAL A 9 -8.26 12.83 28.62
C VAL A 9 -8.08 12.22 30.01
N ASP A 10 -8.15 13.03 31.08
CA ASP A 10 -8.04 12.53 32.45
C ASP A 10 -9.13 11.51 32.78
N PHE A 11 -10.36 11.76 32.32
CA PHE A 11 -11.46 10.83 32.48
C PHE A 11 -11.22 9.52 31.71
N ALA A 12 -10.72 9.58 30.47
CA ALA A 12 -10.37 8.40 29.69
C ALA A 12 -9.26 7.58 30.37
N LEU A 13 -8.22 8.25 30.88
CA LEU A 13 -7.11 7.61 31.59
C LEU A 13 -7.57 6.90 32.87
N GLN A 14 -8.45 7.54 33.67
CA GLN A 14 -9.03 6.91 34.85
C GLN A 14 -9.90 5.72 34.47
N ARG A 15 -10.76 5.86 33.45
CA ARG A 15 -11.62 4.75 32.99
C ARG A 15 -10.82 3.58 32.47
N PHE A 16 -9.72 3.83 31.76
CA PHE A 16 -8.84 2.78 31.24
C PHE A 16 -8.32 1.84 32.33
N ASP A 17 -8.04 2.34 33.54
CA ASP A 17 -7.58 1.49 34.64
C ASP A 17 -8.66 0.50 35.10
N HIS A 18 -9.93 0.83 34.88
CA HIS A 18 -11.08 0.07 35.39
C HIS A 18 -11.80 -0.79 34.35
N ILE A 19 -11.55 -0.64 33.05
CA ILE A 19 -12.20 -1.50 32.04
C ILE A 19 -11.73 -2.95 32.12
N GLU A 20 -12.59 -3.89 31.79
CA GLU A 20 -12.16 -5.26 31.50
C GLU A 20 -11.51 -5.34 30.11
N LEU A 21 -10.63 -6.32 29.87
CA LEU A 21 -9.93 -6.45 28.59
C LEU A 21 -10.89 -6.60 27.39
N ALA A 22 -12.01 -7.29 27.59
CA ALA A 22 -13.05 -7.50 26.59
C ALA A 22 -13.81 -6.20 26.24
N GLU A 23 -13.72 -5.16 27.06
CA GLU A 23 -14.38 -3.87 26.83
C GLU A 23 -13.50 -2.89 26.03
N GLY A 24 -12.32 -3.32 25.59
CA GLY A 24 -11.35 -2.49 24.88
C GLY A 24 -11.94 -1.77 23.66
N ASP A 25 -12.61 -2.48 22.76
CA ASP A 25 -13.19 -1.87 21.56
C ASP A 25 -14.26 -0.82 21.88
N ARG A 26 -15.09 -1.07 22.91
CA ARG A 26 -16.07 -0.11 23.39
C ARG A 26 -15.40 1.11 23.99
N PHE A 27 -14.34 0.93 24.79
CA PHE A 27 -13.56 2.02 25.35
C PHE A 27 -12.98 2.91 24.26
N PHE A 28 -12.29 2.32 23.28
CA PHE A 28 -11.68 3.05 22.17
C PHE A 28 -12.72 3.74 21.28
N SER A 29 -13.87 3.11 21.04
CA SER A 29 -14.97 3.75 20.31
C SER A 29 -15.59 4.94 21.07
N THR A 30 -15.59 4.89 22.40
CA THR A 30 -16.18 5.94 23.26
C THR A 30 -15.26 7.15 23.41
N PHE A 31 -13.96 6.92 23.58
CA PHE A 31 -12.97 7.97 23.85
C PHE A 31 -12.18 8.40 22.61
N GLY A 32 -12.30 7.69 21.49
CA GLY A 32 -11.79 8.15 20.22
C GLY A 32 -12.55 9.40 19.74
N PRO A 33 -11.91 10.34 19.04
CA PRO A 33 -12.57 11.54 18.57
C PRO A 33 -13.66 11.25 17.51
N GLY A 34 -13.69 10.03 16.95
CA GLY A 34 -14.58 9.62 15.87
C GLY A 34 -14.20 10.24 14.53
N ASN A 35 -14.97 9.99 13.47
CA ASN A 35 -14.89 10.69 12.19
C ASN A 35 -16.25 10.63 11.47
N LEU A 36 -16.47 11.48 10.46
CA LEU A 36 -17.69 11.44 9.64
C LEU A 36 -17.47 10.46 8.48
N ILE A 37 -18.38 9.48 8.32
CA ILE A 37 -18.27 8.46 7.25
C ILE A 37 -18.26 9.12 5.86
N ASN A 38 -19.13 10.11 5.67
CA ASN A 38 -19.38 10.72 4.36
C ASN A 38 -18.57 12.01 4.09
N ALA A 39 -17.72 12.45 5.02
CA ALA A 39 -16.97 13.69 4.85
C ALA A 39 -15.66 13.70 5.64
N THR A 40 -14.63 14.35 5.09
CA THR A 40 -13.39 14.62 5.83
C THR A 40 -13.63 15.82 6.77
N ASN A 41 -13.45 15.64 8.08
CA ASN A 41 -13.69 16.70 9.06
C ASN A 41 -12.56 16.79 10.08
N LYS A 42 -11.68 17.79 9.96
CA LYS A 42 -10.53 18.04 10.86
C LYS A 42 -9.69 16.77 11.11
N PRO A 43 -9.27 16.06 10.06
CA PRO A 43 -8.59 14.78 10.21
C PRO A 43 -7.24 14.91 10.94
N HIS A 44 -6.57 16.06 10.82
CA HIS A 44 -5.29 16.33 11.48
C HIS A 44 -5.45 16.37 13.01
N GLU A 45 -6.38 17.17 13.51
CA GLU A 45 -6.63 17.26 14.95
C GLU A 45 -7.14 15.93 15.50
N ARG A 46 -8.06 15.25 14.81
CA ARG A 46 -8.56 13.93 15.24
C ARG A 46 -7.43 12.89 15.30
N PHE A 47 -6.55 12.89 14.31
CA PHE A 47 -5.43 11.95 14.25
C PHE A 47 -4.47 12.19 15.43
N ASN A 48 -4.04 13.44 15.62
CA ASN A 48 -3.06 13.77 16.66
C ASN A 48 -3.62 13.51 18.06
N ASP A 49 -4.86 13.93 18.33
CA ASP A 49 -5.49 13.71 19.63
C ASP A 49 -5.57 12.23 19.98
N TYR A 50 -5.94 11.40 19.00
CA TYR A 50 -6.10 9.98 19.25
C TYR A 50 -4.75 9.27 19.40
N GLU A 51 -3.75 9.63 18.58
CA GLU A 51 -2.37 9.13 18.70
C GLU A 51 -1.78 9.50 20.06
N GLU A 52 -1.99 10.73 20.54
CA GLU A 52 -1.57 11.20 21.86
C GLU A 52 -2.26 10.43 22.99
N LEU A 53 -3.59 10.23 22.91
CA LEU A 53 -4.32 9.44 23.90
C LEU A 53 -3.73 8.02 24.02
N LEU A 54 -3.45 7.34 22.90
CA LEU A 54 -2.84 6.01 22.92
C LEU A 54 -1.44 6.01 23.58
N GLN A 55 -0.63 7.04 23.33
CA GLN A 55 0.67 7.20 23.98
C GLN A 55 0.53 7.38 25.50
N LEU A 56 -0.43 8.20 25.94
CA LEU A 56 -0.72 8.44 27.36
C LEU A 56 -1.23 7.16 28.06
N LEU A 57 -2.13 6.41 27.42
CA LEU A 57 -2.63 5.13 27.94
C LEU A 57 -1.49 4.12 28.12
N ARG A 58 -0.62 3.99 27.11
CA ARG A 58 0.57 3.13 27.17
C ARG A 58 1.53 3.55 28.29
N LYS A 59 1.76 4.85 28.46
CA LYS A 59 2.63 5.38 29.53
C LYS A 59 2.03 5.15 30.92
N ARG A 60 0.71 5.27 31.04
CA ARG A 60 -0.02 5.09 32.31
C ARG A 60 0.00 3.64 32.77
N ASN A 61 -0.36 2.70 31.90
CA ASN A 61 -0.41 1.28 32.23
C ASN A 61 0.00 0.42 31.03
N ARG A 62 1.30 0.21 30.88
CA ARG A 62 1.89 -0.52 29.75
C ARG A 62 1.39 -1.97 29.66
N GLN A 63 1.33 -2.68 30.78
CA GLN A 63 0.92 -4.08 30.81
C GLN A 63 -0.52 -4.25 30.31
N LYS A 64 -1.44 -3.42 30.81
CA LYS A 64 -2.84 -3.44 30.37
C LYS A 64 -2.97 -3.03 28.90
N TYR A 65 -2.23 -2.01 28.46
CA TYR A 65 -2.21 -1.56 27.07
C TYR A 65 -1.74 -2.65 26.08
N GLU A 66 -0.76 -3.47 26.46
CA GLU A 66 -0.29 -4.58 25.64
C GLU A 66 -1.33 -5.72 25.53
N GLN A 67 -2.20 -5.86 26.54
CA GLN A 67 -3.24 -6.90 26.62
C GLN A 67 -4.56 -6.51 25.96
N VAL A 68 -5.01 -5.26 26.09
CA VAL A 68 -6.28 -4.79 25.51
C VAL A 68 -6.22 -4.84 23.99
N HIS A 69 -7.33 -5.20 23.34
CA HIS A 69 -7.43 -5.23 21.88
C HIS A 69 -7.32 -3.82 21.30
N LYS A 70 -6.41 -3.61 20.34
CA LYS A 70 -6.14 -2.29 19.72
C LYS A 70 -6.48 -2.23 18.23
N GLY A 71 -7.22 -3.20 17.69
CA GLY A 71 -7.66 -3.19 16.29
C GLY A 71 -8.46 -1.93 15.95
N THR A 72 -9.47 -1.62 16.76
CA THR A 72 -10.33 -0.43 16.60
C THR A 72 -9.56 0.91 16.55
N PRO A 73 -8.75 1.28 17.55
CA PRO A 73 -8.05 2.56 17.53
C PRO A 73 -7.03 2.66 16.38
N PHE A 74 -6.32 1.58 16.06
CA PHE A 74 -5.40 1.58 14.92
C PHE A 74 -6.14 1.72 13.59
N PHE A 75 -7.28 1.06 13.42
CA PHE A 75 -8.06 1.20 12.19
C PHE A 75 -8.56 2.64 11.98
N PHE A 76 -8.99 3.31 13.05
CA PHE A 76 -9.39 4.72 12.98
C PHE A 76 -8.21 5.65 12.66
N LEU A 77 -7.02 5.41 13.23
CA LEU A 77 -5.82 6.17 12.86
C LEU A 77 -5.44 5.96 11.39
N SER A 78 -5.55 4.74 10.87
CA SER A 78 -5.35 4.46 9.44
C SER A 78 -6.34 5.25 8.57
N TRP A 79 -7.63 5.21 8.92
CA TRP A 79 -8.66 5.95 8.19
C TRP A 79 -8.40 7.47 8.19
N LEU A 80 -8.05 8.04 9.33
CA LEU A 80 -7.70 9.47 9.43
C LEU A 80 -6.43 9.81 8.66
N ALA A 81 -5.43 8.91 8.62
CA ALA A 81 -4.23 9.10 7.83
C ALA A 81 -4.50 9.08 6.32
N PHE A 82 -5.46 8.27 5.85
CA PHE A 82 -5.95 8.34 4.47
C PHE A 82 -6.61 9.69 4.16
N ASP A 83 -7.44 10.21 5.07
CA ASP A 83 -8.04 11.54 4.94
C ASP A 83 -6.98 12.67 4.89
N LEU A 84 -5.82 12.45 5.52
CA LEU A 84 -4.66 13.35 5.48
C LEU A 84 -3.76 13.14 4.26
N ARG A 85 -4.02 12.12 3.43
CA ARG A 85 -3.11 11.68 2.35
C ARG A 85 -1.71 11.32 2.86
N ASN A 86 -1.60 10.94 4.14
CA ASN A 86 -0.39 10.40 4.73
C ASN A 86 -0.43 8.87 4.62
N PHE A 87 -0.12 8.37 3.42
CA PHE A 87 -0.32 6.97 3.11
C PHE A 87 0.67 6.04 3.84
N GLU A 88 1.88 6.50 4.14
CA GLU A 88 2.83 5.75 4.97
C GLU A 88 2.26 5.45 6.37
N LYS A 89 1.73 6.48 7.05
CA LYS A 89 1.04 6.26 8.33
C LYS A 89 -0.23 5.43 8.15
N ALA A 90 -0.98 5.63 7.07
CA ALA A 90 -2.18 4.85 6.80
C ALA A 90 -1.88 3.36 6.69
N LEU A 91 -0.81 2.98 5.98
CA LEU A 91 -0.30 1.62 5.86
C LEU A 91 0.06 1.02 7.21
N TYR A 92 0.89 1.76 7.97
CA TYR A 92 1.40 1.31 9.26
C TYR A 92 0.26 0.96 10.22
N TYR A 93 -0.72 1.87 10.34
CA TYR A 93 -1.85 1.66 11.24
C TYR A 93 -2.85 0.62 10.73
N LEU A 94 -3.00 0.46 9.40
CA LEU A 94 -3.84 -0.59 8.83
C LEU A 94 -3.26 -1.97 9.17
N ASP A 95 -1.97 -2.17 8.93
CA ASP A 95 -1.31 -3.45 9.22
C ASP A 95 -1.28 -3.72 10.74
N ALA A 96 -1.10 -2.68 11.57
CA ALA A 96 -1.21 -2.81 13.03
C ALA A 96 -2.62 -3.22 13.48
N ALA A 97 -3.67 -2.64 12.90
CA ALA A 97 -5.05 -3.00 13.19
C ALA A 97 -5.34 -4.46 12.84
N ILE A 98 -4.98 -4.88 11.62
CA ILE A 98 -5.21 -6.27 11.18
C ILE A 98 -4.39 -7.26 12.01
N SER A 99 -3.20 -6.86 12.47
CA SER A 99 -2.38 -7.73 13.34
C SER A 99 -3.02 -7.96 14.71
N GLU A 100 -3.65 -6.93 15.28
CA GLU A 100 -4.47 -7.07 16.50
C GLU A 100 -5.71 -7.95 16.23
N ASP A 101 -6.40 -7.75 15.10
CA ASP A 101 -7.55 -8.56 14.71
C ASP A 101 -7.19 -10.06 14.56
N VAL A 102 -6.08 -10.37 13.88
CA VAL A 102 -5.60 -11.76 13.70
C VAL A 102 -5.27 -12.41 15.04
N LYS A 103 -4.61 -11.67 15.93
CA LYS A 103 -4.22 -12.16 17.27
C LYS A 103 -5.45 -12.52 18.11
N ASN A 104 -6.52 -11.73 18.03
CA ASN A 104 -7.65 -11.83 18.96
C ASN A 104 -8.87 -12.58 18.39
N ALA A 105 -9.10 -12.52 17.08
CA ALA A 105 -10.27 -13.12 16.45
C ALA A 105 -10.02 -14.50 15.82
N GLY A 106 -8.76 -14.98 15.78
CA GLY A 106 -8.41 -16.22 15.08
C GLY A 106 -8.93 -16.18 13.65
N GLY A 107 -9.46 -17.28 13.12
CA GLY A 107 -9.99 -17.36 11.74
C GLY A 107 -11.09 -16.35 11.39
N ASN A 108 -11.79 -15.77 12.37
CA ASN A 108 -12.84 -14.78 12.13
C ASN A 108 -12.29 -13.39 11.75
N TRP A 109 -10.98 -13.15 11.87
CA TRP A 109 -10.34 -11.88 11.50
C TRP A 109 -10.67 -11.46 10.06
N VAL A 110 -10.91 -12.43 9.18
CA VAL A 110 -11.27 -12.19 7.79
C VAL A 110 -12.55 -11.36 7.67
N ASN A 111 -13.46 -11.42 8.63
CA ASN A 111 -14.72 -10.67 8.58
C ASN A 111 -14.62 -9.28 9.22
N LEU A 112 -13.45 -8.89 9.72
CA LEU A 112 -13.24 -7.61 10.41
C LEU A 112 -12.85 -6.47 9.44
N PRO A 113 -13.07 -5.20 9.85
CA PRO A 113 -12.92 -4.03 8.96
C PRO A 113 -11.58 -3.95 8.23
N GLY A 114 -10.47 -4.26 8.89
CA GLY A 114 -9.15 -4.21 8.25
C GLY A 114 -9.01 -5.21 7.09
N SER A 115 -9.58 -6.41 7.23
CA SER A 115 -9.59 -7.42 6.17
C SER A 115 -10.56 -7.08 5.04
N GLN A 116 -11.74 -6.54 5.39
CA GLN A 116 -12.72 -6.04 4.44
C GLN A 116 -12.16 -4.88 3.59
N PHE A 117 -11.39 -3.99 4.20
CA PHE A 117 -10.64 -2.94 3.49
C PHE A 117 -9.71 -3.52 2.44
N LEU A 118 -8.88 -4.51 2.80
CA LEU A 118 -7.93 -5.11 1.84
C LEU A 118 -8.65 -5.83 0.70
N ARG A 119 -9.78 -6.49 0.97
CA ARG A 119 -10.61 -7.13 -0.05
C ARG A 119 -11.51 -6.16 -0.81
N LEU A 120 -11.44 -4.86 -0.52
CA LEU A 120 -12.21 -3.82 -1.19
C LEU A 120 -13.73 -4.12 -1.23
N THR A 121 -14.30 -4.59 -0.12
CA THR A 121 -15.70 -5.01 -0.06
C THR A 121 -16.67 -3.84 -0.31
N GLU A 122 -17.78 -4.10 -0.97
CA GLU A 122 -18.83 -3.10 -1.26
C GLU A 122 -19.82 -2.87 -0.10
N GLN A 123 -19.68 -3.63 0.99
CA GLN A 123 -20.51 -3.46 2.19
C GLN A 123 -20.30 -2.08 2.84
N GLU A 124 -21.30 -1.60 3.59
CA GLU A 124 -21.18 -0.37 4.35
C GLU A 124 -19.97 -0.45 5.29
N HIS A 125 -19.05 0.51 5.13
CA HIS A 125 -17.76 0.47 5.79
C HIS A 125 -17.33 1.89 6.15
N VAL A 126 -16.74 2.06 7.35
CA VAL A 126 -16.32 3.40 7.82
C VAL A 126 -15.26 4.03 6.90
N ALA A 127 -14.42 3.20 6.28
CA ALA A 127 -13.45 3.61 5.26
C ALA A 127 -14.00 3.52 3.81
N GLY A 128 -15.32 3.52 3.62
CA GLY A 128 -15.97 3.29 2.32
C GLY A 128 -15.49 4.23 1.22
N ARG A 129 -15.27 5.52 1.52
CA ARG A 129 -14.78 6.52 0.54
C ARG A 129 -13.46 6.12 -0.11
N ILE A 130 -12.50 5.67 0.70
CA ILE A 130 -11.18 5.30 0.19
C ILE A 130 -11.20 3.91 -0.45
N ILE A 131 -12.02 2.98 0.03
CA ILE A 131 -12.26 1.68 -0.63
C ILE A 131 -12.79 1.88 -2.04
N LEU A 132 -13.85 2.69 -2.20
CA LEU A 132 -14.42 3.01 -3.51
C LEU A 132 -13.37 3.66 -4.42
N ARG A 133 -12.58 4.59 -3.90
CA ARG A 133 -11.51 5.24 -4.68
C ARG A 133 -10.45 4.25 -5.15
N ILE A 134 -10.04 3.30 -4.31
CA ILE A 134 -9.07 2.25 -4.70
C ILE A 134 -9.70 1.34 -5.76
N ARG A 135 -10.98 0.96 -5.61
CA ARG A 135 -11.70 0.14 -6.60
C ARG A 135 -11.71 0.82 -7.97
N GLU A 136 -12.08 2.09 -8.04
CA GLU A 136 -12.07 2.88 -9.28
C GLU A 136 -10.69 2.87 -9.94
N LEU A 137 -9.65 3.24 -9.18
CA LEU A 137 -8.27 3.31 -9.69
C LEU A 137 -7.76 1.95 -10.18
N LEU A 138 -8.08 0.89 -9.44
CA LEU A 138 -7.66 -0.46 -9.80
C LEU A 138 -8.42 -0.97 -11.02
N ASP A 139 -9.73 -0.73 -11.11
CA ASP A 139 -10.55 -1.11 -12.25
C ASP A 139 -10.09 -0.39 -13.53
N ASP A 140 -9.81 0.91 -13.44
CA ASP A 140 -9.25 1.70 -14.55
C ASP A 140 -7.92 1.10 -15.07
N GLU A 141 -7.00 0.74 -14.16
CA GLU A 141 -5.73 0.15 -14.55
C GLU A 141 -5.85 -1.29 -15.09
N ILE A 142 -6.76 -2.09 -14.53
CA ILE A 142 -7.07 -3.43 -15.04
C ILE A 142 -7.67 -3.33 -16.45
N ASN A 143 -8.64 -2.43 -16.66
CA ASN A 143 -9.26 -2.21 -17.96
C ASN A 143 -8.24 -1.74 -18.99
N ARG A 144 -7.36 -0.81 -18.63
CA ARG A 144 -6.24 -0.38 -19.48
C ARG A 144 -5.33 -1.54 -19.83
N PHE A 145 -4.93 -2.35 -18.86
CA PHE A 145 -4.05 -3.50 -19.07
C PHE A 145 -4.68 -4.56 -19.99
N ASN A 146 -5.96 -4.86 -19.81
CA ASN A 146 -6.70 -5.81 -20.64
C ASN A 146 -6.73 -5.40 -22.13
N GLN A 147 -6.73 -4.09 -22.42
CA GLN A 147 -6.71 -3.58 -23.80
C GLN A 147 -5.35 -3.74 -24.49
N ILE A 148 -4.25 -3.80 -23.74
CA ILE A 148 -2.88 -3.76 -24.29
C ILE A 148 -2.12 -5.09 -24.15
N SER A 149 -2.51 -5.98 -23.25
CA SER A 149 -1.70 -7.14 -22.88
C SER A 149 -1.82 -8.32 -23.86
N ALA A 150 -2.89 -8.35 -24.66
CA ALA A 150 -3.28 -9.50 -25.49
C ALA A 150 -3.47 -10.82 -24.71
N LEU A 151 -3.71 -10.74 -23.39
CA LEU A 151 -4.03 -11.87 -22.52
C LEU A 151 -5.56 -11.95 -22.29
N PRO A 152 -6.08 -13.08 -21.78
CA PRO A 152 -7.44 -13.14 -21.29
C PRO A 152 -7.70 -12.03 -20.26
N PRO A 153 -8.86 -11.35 -20.31
CA PRO A 153 -9.16 -10.24 -19.41
C PRO A 153 -9.14 -10.65 -17.93
N ILE A 154 -8.53 -9.81 -17.11
CA ILE A 154 -8.60 -9.87 -15.65
C ILE A 154 -9.80 -9.04 -15.20
N THR A 155 -10.58 -9.52 -14.25
CA THR A 155 -11.62 -8.71 -13.59
C THR A 155 -11.16 -8.25 -12.20
N LEU A 156 -11.78 -7.19 -11.67
CA LEU A 156 -11.57 -6.80 -10.28
C LEU A 156 -11.91 -7.93 -9.30
N ALA A 157 -12.91 -8.77 -9.62
CA ALA A 157 -13.25 -9.94 -8.83
C ALA A 157 -12.12 -10.99 -8.85
N ASP A 158 -11.56 -11.31 -10.02
CA ASP A 158 -10.40 -12.21 -10.12
C ASP A 158 -9.20 -11.69 -9.30
N PHE A 159 -8.95 -10.39 -9.37
CA PHE A 159 -7.89 -9.74 -8.60
C PHE A 159 -8.11 -9.93 -7.09
N ILE A 160 -9.32 -9.70 -6.59
CA ILE A 160 -9.63 -9.83 -5.16
C ILE A 160 -9.61 -11.30 -4.72
N ASP A 161 -10.26 -12.18 -5.46
CA ASP A 161 -10.47 -13.57 -5.04
C ASP A 161 -9.21 -14.42 -5.19
N LYS A 162 -8.42 -14.18 -6.24
CA LYS A 162 -7.25 -15.02 -6.56
C LYS A 162 -5.93 -14.41 -6.14
N PHE A 163 -5.81 -13.07 -6.12
CA PHE A 163 -4.56 -12.44 -5.70
C PHE A 163 -4.62 -11.94 -4.26
N VAL A 164 -5.57 -11.04 -3.94
CA VAL A 164 -5.66 -10.44 -2.60
C VAL A 164 -5.93 -11.50 -1.54
N SER A 165 -6.97 -12.32 -1.74
CA SER A 165 -7.41 -13.29 -0.73
C SER A 165 -6.34 -14.32 -0.38
N ILE A 166 -5.42 -14.62 -1.32
CA ILE A 166 -4.24 -15.46 -1.07
C ILE A 166 -3.18 -14.71 -0.26
N LEU A 167 -2.80 -13.50 -0.67
CA LEU A 167 -1.69 -12.78 -0.03
C LEU A 167 -2.01 -12.26 1.37
N ILE A 168 -3.26 -11.95 1.68
CA ILE A 168 -3.60 -11.38 3.00
C ILE A 168 -3.54 -12.42 4.14
N GLN A 169 -3.53 -13.72 3.81
CA GLN A 169 -3.45 -14.81 4.80
C GLN A 169 -2.11 -14.84 5.53
N ASN A 170 -1.03 -14.44 4.87
CA ASN A 170 0.29 -14.34 5.48
C ASN A 170 0.62 -12.87 5.77
N PRO A 171 0.91 -12.50 7.04
CA PRO A 171 1.29 -11.14 7.42
C PRO A 171 2.43 -10.55 6.57
N GLN A 172 3.42 -11.38 6.19
CA GLN A 172 4.57 -10.94 5.40
C GLN A 172 4.21 -10.54 3.96
N THR A 173 3.15 -11.12 3.40
CA THR A 173 2.72 -10.84 2.02
C THR A 173 1.56 -9.86 1.94
N ARG A 174 0.84 -9.64 3.05
CA ARG A 174 -0.25 -8.66 3.14
C ARG A 174 0.19 -7.26 2.73
N THR A 175 1.40 -6.87 3.15
CA THR A 175 1.98 -5.55 2.85
C THR A 175 2.12 -5.31 1.35
N ILE A 176 2.24 -6.36 0.51
CA ILE A 176 2.29 -6.22 -0.95
C ILE A 176 0.95 -5.66 -1.47
N VAL A 177 -0.18 -6.15 -0.94
CA VAL A 177 -1.52 -5.69 -1.33
C VAL A 177 -1.74 -4.24 -0.90
N SER A 178 -1.50 -3.95 0.39
CA SER A 178 -1.74 -2.61 0.93
C SER A 178 -0.78 -1.57 0.34
N ALA A 179 0.48 -1.91 0.10
CA ALA A 179 1.43 -1.04 -0.59
C ALA A 179 1.02 -0.79 -2.06
N PHE A 180 0.45 -1.79 -2.76
CA PHE A 180 -0.03 -1.58 -4.11
C PHE A 180 -1.23 -0.62 -4.17
N TYR A 181 -2.19 -0.74 -3.24
CA TYR A 181 -3.30 0.22 -3.17
C TYR A 181 -2.82 1.64 -2.88
N ILE A 182 -1.84 1.78 -2.00
CA ILE A 182 -1.21 3.07 -1.70
C ILE A 182 -0.47 3.62 -2.91
N PHE A 183 0.24 2.79 -3.65
CA PHE A 183 0.92 3.20 -4.88
C PHE A 183 -0.08 3.82 -5.87
N LEU A 184 -1.27 3.23 -6.04
CA LEU A 184 -2.33 3.78 -6.90
C LEU A 184 -2.86 5.13 -6.40
N LEU A 185 -3.07 5.26 -5.09
CA LEU A 185 -3.53 6.52 -4.48
C LEU A 185 -2.47 7.62 -4.61
N GLU A 186 -1.22 7.32 -4.29
CA GLU A 186 -0.09 8.25 -4.38
C GLU A 186 0.18 8.70 -5.82
N LYS A 187 -0.02 7.82 -6.82
CA LYS A 187 0.08 8.19 -8.24
C LYS A 187 -0.78 9.41 -8.55
N THR A 188 -2.02 9.45 -8.04
CA THR A 188 -2.94 10.57 -8.27
C THR A 188 -2.40 11.87 -7.64
N GLU A 189 -1.87 11.78 -6.42
CA GLU A 189 -1.31 12.93 -5.70
C GLU A 189 -0.05 13.49 -6.37
N ARG A 190 0.88 12.62 -6.74
CA ARG A 190 2.11 12.98 -7.45
C ARG A 190 1.80 13.61 -8.82
N LEU A 191 0.78 13.14 -9.53
CA LEU A 191 0.32 13.77 -10.77
C LEU A 191 -0.22 15.19 -10.54
N ILE A 192 -0.96 15.42 -9.45
CA ILE A 192 -1.45 16.75 -9.08
C ILE A 192 -0.26 17.67 -8.75
N GLU A 193 0.69 17.21 -7.95
CA GLU A 193 1.89 17.97 -7.60
C GLU A 193 2.72 18.35 -8.83
N LEU A 194 2.94 17.41 -9.75
CA LEU A 194 3.63 17.67 -11.03
C LEU A 194 2.92 18.71 -11.90
N LYS A 195 1.59 18.80 -11.81
CA LYS A 195 0.79 19.81 -12.53
C LYS A 195 0.79 21.17 -11.83
N LEU A 196 0.90 21.20 -10.51
CA LEU A 196 0.87 22.42 -9.70
C LEU A 196 2.24 23.08 -9.53
N ARG A 197 3.34 22.33 -9.72
CA ARG A 197 4.69 22.86 -9.51
C ARG A 197 5.02 24.04 -10.43
N SER A 198 5.95 24.87 -9.99
CA SER A 198 6.49 25.97 -10.79
C SER A 198 7.40 25.46 -11.93
N THR A 199 7.61 26.31 -12.94
CA THR A 199 8.53 26.03 -14.05
C THR A 199 10.01 26.08 -13.65
N GLU A 200 10.35 26.77 -12.55
CA GLU A 200 11.74 26.95 -12.09
C GLU A 200 12.21 25.87 -11.11
N GLY A 201 11.40 24.85 -10.85
CA GLY A 201 11.82 23.64 -10.15
C GLY A 201 10.89 23.19 -9.04
N SER A 202 11.12 21.94 -8.62
CA SER A 202 10.56 21.30 -7.43
C SER A 202 11.50 20.15 -7.03
N SER A 203 11.41 19.69 -5.77
CA SER A 203 12.08 18.44 -5.39
C SER A 203 11.47 17.27 -6.18
N LEU A 204 12.30 16.50 -6.87
CA LEU A 204 11.88 15.25 -7.50
C LEU A 204 11.78 14.10 -6.49
N GLY A 205 12.28 14.28 -5.26
CA GLY A 205 12.34 13.25 -4.22
C GLY A 205 11.03 12.46 -4.08
N PRO A 206 9.86 13.10 -3.89
CA PRO A 206 8.59 12.39 -3.77
C PRO A 206 8.22 11.53 -5.00
N ILE A 207 8.56 11.98 -6.21
CA ILE A 207 8.31 11.26 -7.46
C ILE A 207 9.22 10.03 -7.57
N ILE A 208 10.51 10.22 -7.27
CA ILE A 208 11.52 9.16 -7.29
C ILE A 208 11.22 8.09 -6.24
N SER A 209 10.85 8.51 -5.02
CA SER A 209 10.47 7.60 -3.93
C SER A 209 9.22 6.78 -4.29
N HIS A 210 8.23 7.40 -4.93
CA HIS A 210 7.03 6.69 -5.37
C HIS A 210 7.33 5.63 -6.46
N LEU A 211 8.10 6.00 -7.50
CA LEU A 211 8.51 5.06 -8.55
C LEU A 211 9.37 3.92 -7.98
N PHE A 212 10.29 4.23 -7.07
CA PHE A 212 11.06 3.23 -6.34
C PHE A 212 10.15 2.28 -5.55
N GLY A 213 9.17 2.81 -4.82
CA GLY A 213 8.19 2.04 -4.07
C GLY A 213 7.42 1.06 -4.96
N GLY A 214 7.01 1.50 -6.15
CA GLY A 214 6.41 0.63 -7.17
C GLY A 214 7.32 -0.53 -7.59
N GLY A 215 8.59 -0.23 -7.86
CA GLY A 215 9.60 -1.25 -8.15
C GLY A 215 9.86 -2.23 -6.99
N LEU A 216 9.78 -1.75 -5.74
CA LEU A 216 9.93 -2.57 -4.55
C LEU A 216 8.75 -3.52 -4.35
N ILE A 217 7.51 -3.08 -4.64
CA ILE A 217 6.32 -3.94 -4.63
C ILE A 217 6.50 -5.07 -5.64
N PHE A 218 6.95 -4.74 -6.85
CA PHE A 218 7.24 -5.72 -7.91
C PHE A 218 8.32 -6.72 -7.49
N GLU A 219 9.44 -6.26 -6.92
CA GLU A 219 10.48 -7.15 -6.40
C GLU A 219 9.96 -8.06 -5.29
N SER A 220 9.14 -7.52 -4.38
CA SER A 220 8.58 -8.26 -3.26
C SER A 220 7.64 -9.36 -3.73
N LEU A 221 6.78 -9.05 -4.71
CA LEU A 221 5.89 -10.02 -5.34
C LEU A 221 6.67 -11.14 -6.05
N LEU A 222 7.69 -10.77 -6.83
CA LEU A 222 8.53 -11.75 -7.52
C LEU A 222 9.32 -12.64 -6.56
N LYS A 223 9.96 -12.08 -5.53
CA LYS A 223 10.66 -12.87 -4.51
C LYS A 223 9.73 -13.80 -3.74
N ASN A 224 8.47 -13.40 -3.56
CA ASN A 224 7.48 -14.25 -2.94
C ASN A 224 7.07 -15.44 -3.82
N ARG A 225 7.04 -15.27 -5.15
CA ARG A 225 6.70 -16.36 -6.10
C ARG A 225 7.89 -17.17 -6.57
N TYR A 226 9.09 -16.61 -6.52
CA TYR A 226 10.36 -17.22 -6.92
C TYR A 226 11.40 -17.03 -5.79
N PRO A 227 11.22 -17.70 -4.63
CA PRO A 227 12.01 -17.44 -3.43
C PRO A 227 13.43 -18.03 -3.48
N THR A 228 13.67 -19.03 -4.32
CA THR A 228 14.92 -19.78 -4.39
C THR A 228 15.52 -19.72 -5.78
N LYS A 229 16.86 -19.62 -5.81
CA LYS A 229 17.66 -19.80 -7.02
C LYS A 229 17.72 -21.29 -7.40
N ASP A 230 18.23 -21.57 -8.60
CA ASP A 230 18.38 -22.93 -9.12
C ASP A 230 19.41 -23.78 -8.32
N ASP A 231 20.31 -23.13 -7.58
CA ASP A 231 21.26 -23.78 -6.66
C ASP A 231 20.68 -24.04 -5.25
N GLY A 232 19.39 -23.75 -5.05
CA GLY A 232 18.68 -23.90 -3.78
C GLY A 232 18.85 -22.74 -2.79
N ASN A 233 19.74 -21.78 -3.06
CA ASN A 233 19.94 -20.63 -2.18
C ASN A 233 18.79 -19.60 -2.30
N PRO A 234 18.48 -18.83 -1.25
CA PRO A 234 17.44 -17.82 -1.31
C PRO A 234 17.78 -16.66 -2.26
N VAL A 235 16.77 -16.13 -2.94
CA VAL A 235 16.85 -14.94 -3.79
C VAL A 235 16.98 -13.68 -2.94
N LYS A 236 18.16 -13.04 -2.98
CA LYS A 236 18.44 -11.80 -2.23
C LYS A 236 18.11 -10.50 -2.97
N VAL A 237 18.24 -10.46 -4.29
CA VAL A 237 18.05 -9.26 -5.13
C VAL A 237 17.18 -9.58 -6.34
N LEU A 238 16.47 -8.59 -6.87
CA LEU A 238 15.59 -8.70 -8.03
C LEU A 238 16.24 -9.43 -9.22
N GLY A 239 17.48 -9.07 -9.58
CA GLY A 239 18.20 -9.68 -10.70
C GLY A 239 18.32 -11.21 -10.58
N ASN A 240 18.45 -11.76 -9.37
CA ASN A 240 18.53 -13.20 -9.16
C ASN A 240 17.24 -13.92 -9.61
N VAL A 241 16.07 -13.29 -9.50
CA VAL A 241 14.78 -13.87 -9.93
C VAL A 241 14.82 -14.17 -11.42
N PHE A 242 15.28 -13.21 -12.23
CA PHE A 242 15.30 -13.31 -13.69
C PHE A 242 16.27 -14.37 -14.24
N HIS A 243 17.18 -14.84 -13.38
CA HIS A 243 18.10 -15.93 -13.71
C HIS A 243 17.57 -17.31 -13.32
N THR A 244 16.49 -17.40 -12.56
CA THR A 244 15.91 -18.70 -12.14
C THR A 244 15.20 -19.39 -13.29
N THR A 245 15.34 -20.71 -13.37
CA THR A 245 14.65 -21.54 -14.36
C THR A 245 13.12 -21.44 -14.24
N PRO A 246 12.49 -21.47 -13.05
CA PRO A 246 11.05 -21.29 -12.91
C PRO A 246 10.53 -19.96 -13.49
N PHE A 247 11.24 -18.85 -13.25
CA PHE A 247 10.85 -17.56 -13.82
C PHE A 247 10.93 -17.57 -15.35
N ARG A 248 12.03 -18.11 -15.91
CA ARG A 248 12.24 -18.18 -17.37
C ARG A 248 11.21 -19.04 -18.08
N ASN A 249 10.73 -20.09 -17.42
CA ASN A 249 9.64 -20.92 -17.94
C ASN A 249 8.29 -20.17 -17.96
N ASP A 250 8.10 -19.18 -17.09
CA ASP A 250 6.89 -18.38 -17.03
C ASP A 250 6.92 -17.16 -17.96
N PHE A 251 8.05 -16.48 -18.08
CA PHE A 251 8.14 -15.16 -18.73
C PHE A 251 9.24 -15.04 -19.79
N SER A 252 9.98 -16.09 -20.15
CA SER A 252 11.15 -15.97 -21.05
C SER A 252 12.30 -15.10 -20.50
N PRO A 253 13.55 -15.31 -20.93
CA PRO A 253 14.68 -14.47 -20.54
C PRO A 253 14.69 -13.10 -21.25
N GLY A 254 15.50 -12.16 -20.74
CA GLY A 254 15.82 -10.91 -21.45
C GLY A 254 15.60 -9.61 -20.65
N VAL A 255 15.08 -9.70 -19.42
CA VAL A 255 14.83 -8.52 -18.58
C VAL A 255 16.15 -7.84 -18.22
N GLN A 256 16.28 -6.57 -18.60
CA GLN A 256 17.43 -5.73 -18.22
C GLN A 256 17.14 -5.03 -16.90
N THR A 257 18.14 -4.92 -16.04
CA THR A 257 17.93 -4.41 -14.66
C THR A 257 18.73 -3.17 -14.31
N SER A 258 19.65 -2.75 -15.16
CA SER A 258 20.48 -1.56 -14.97
C SER A 258 20.15 -0.49 -16.01
N ALA A 259 20.20 0.76 -15.57
CA ALA A 259 20.18 1.96 -16.39
C ALA A 259 21.03 3.04 -15.71
N GLU A 260 21.64 3.92 -16.49
CA GLU A 260 22.52 5.00 -16.02
C GLU A 260 21.76 6.30 -15.73
N SER A 261 20.55 6.47 -16.29
CA SER A 261 19.73 7.68 -16.13
C SER A 261 18.23 7.35 -16.18
N LEU A 262 17.38 8.30 -15.76
CA LEU A 262 15.93 8.16 -15.91
C LEU A 262 15.49 8.25 -17.37
N GLN A 263 16.19 9.05 -18.18
CA GLN A 263 15.92 9.14 -19.62
C GLN A 263 16.13 7.78 -20.30
N GLU A 264 17.19 7.03 -19.97
CA GLU A 264 17.41 5.68 -20.51
C GLU A 264 16.28 4.70 -20.12
N ILE A 265 15.69 4.88 -18.93
CA ILE A 265 14.54 4.08 -18.49
C ILE A 265 13.31 4.44 -19.30
N LEU A 266 13.06 5.73 -19.52
CA LEU A 266 11.94 6.22 -20.32
C LEU A 266 12.05 5.78 -21.78
N ASP A 267 13.25 5.89 -22.37
CA ASP A 267 13.53 5.51 -23.75
C ASP A 267 13.41 4.00 -24.00
N ALA A 268 13.49 3.18 -22.94
CA ALA A 268 13.28 1.74 -23.04
C ALA A 268 11.80 1.35 -23.25
N ILE A 269 10.86 2.29 -23.12
CA ILE A 269 9.43 2.05 -23.28
C ILE A 269 9.07 2.03 -24.77
N ASN A 270 9.27 0.88 -25.41
CA ASN A 270 8.97 0.69 -26.82
C ASN A 270 7.55 0.16 -27.07
N ASP A 271 7.00 -0.56 -26.10
CA ASP A 271 5.67 -1.18 -26.17
C ASP A 271 5.12 -1.44 -24.75
N ASN A 272 4.05 -2.22 -24.68
CA ASN A 272 3.40 -2.63 -23.43
C ASN A 272 3.63 -4.12 -23.09
N SER A 273 4.58 -4.77 -23.75
CA SER A 273 4.88 -6.18 -23.51
C SER A 273 5.44 -6.40 -22.10
N PHE A 274 5.35 -7.63 -21.61
CA PHE A 274 5.90 -7.96 -20.29
C PHE A 274 7.41 -7.67 -20.21
N ILE A 275 8.16 -7.84 -21.31
CA ILE A 275 9.62 -7.65 -21.31
C ILE A 275 9.96 -6.17 -21.08
N THR A 276 9.21 -5.28 -21.72
CA THR A 276 9.32 -3.83 -21.54
C THR A 276 8.91 -3.44 -20.12
N ALA A 277 7.73 -3.86 -19.67
CA ALA A 277 7.22 -3.54 -18.34
C ALA A 277 8.17 -4.00 -17.22
N PHE A 278 8.70 -5.23 -17.33
CA PHE A 278 9.63 -5.78 -16.33
C PHE A 278 10.98 -5.06 -16.37
N THR A 279 11.50 -4.75 -17.56
CA THR A 279 12.76 -4.03 -17.72
C THR A 279 12.69 -2.62 -17.12
N VAL A 280 11.65 -1.87 -17.47
CA VAL A 280 11.43 -0.51 -16.96
C VAL A 280 11.29 -0.54 -15.44
N THR A 281 10.46 -1.43 -14.90
CA THR A 281 10.24 -1.55 -13.46
C THR A 281 11.49 -1.99 -12.70
N ALA A 282 12.25 -2.94 -13.24
CA ALA A 282 13.50 -3.41 -12.64
C ALA A 282 14.59 -2.33 -12.64
N ARG A 283 14.68 -1.57 -13.74
CA ARG A 283 15.60 -0.42 -13.83
C ARG A 283 15.19 0.68 -12.86
N LEU A 284 13.91 1.02 -12.74
CA LEU A 284 13.44 1.97 -11.73
C LEU A 284 13.87 1.52 -10.34
N ARG A 285 13.57 0.28 -9.95
CA ARG A 285 13.96 -0.29 -8.64
C ARG A 285 15.46 -0.14 -8.37
N ASN A 286 16.30 -0.48 -9.34
CA ASN A 286 17.74 -0.52 -9.14
C ASN A 286 18.36 0.88 -9.21
N THR A 287 18.01 1.67 -10.22
CA THR A 287 18.65 2.96 -10.48
C THR A 287 18.23 3.99 -9.43
N THR A 288 16.93 4.15 -9.15
CA THR A 288 16.45 5.26 -8.30
C THR A 288 16.84 5.14 -6.82
N GLY A 289 17.27 3.96 -6.37
CA GLY A 289 17.71 3.73 -4.98
C GLY A 289 19.12 4.23 -4.67
N HIS A 290 19.89 4.67 -5.67
CA HIS A 290 21.32 4.99 -5.51
C HIS A 290 21.64 6.49 -5.42
N ASN A 291 20.73 7.37 -5.81
CA ASN A 291 20.96 8.82 -5.80
C ASN A 291 19.63 9.58 -5.60
N LEU A 292 19.71 10.81 -5.08
CA LEU A 292 18.58 11.75 -5.00
C LEU A 292 18.58 12.77 -6.15
N VAL A 293 19.73 12.95 -6.81
CA VAL A 293 19.89 13.86 -7.94
C VAL A 293 19.85 13.06 -9.23
N TRP A 294 18.75 13.21 -9.96
CA TRP A 294 18.55 12.57 -11.27
C TRP A 294 18.22 13.62 -12.34
N ASP A 295 18.42 13.23 -13.59
CA ASP A 295 17.95 13.97 -14.76
C ASP A 295 16.43 14.22 -14.68
N ASN A 296 16.01 15.46 -14.91
CA ASN A 296 14.60 15.82 -14.79
C ASN A 296 13.83 15.49 -16.09
N ILE A 297 13.39 14.24 -16.19
CA ILE A 297 12.50 13.77 -17.26
C ILE A 297 11.03 14.13 -17.01
N PHE A 298 10.70 14.73 -15.86
CA PHE A 298 9.31 14.93 -15.45
C PHE A 298 8.74 16.27 -15.90
N ASN A 299 9.40 17.00 -16.81
CA ASN A 299 8.92 18.27 -17.39
C ASN A 299 7.47 18.18 -17.88
N THR A 300 7.05 17.01 -18.34
CA THR A 300 5.65 16.66 -18.60
C THR A 300 5.17 15.59 -17.62
N SER A 301 3.96 15.76 -17.05
CA SER A 301 3.36 14.74 -16.17
C SER A 301 3.13 13.40 -16.86
N ALA A 302 3.04 13.39 -18.20
CA ALA A 302 2.89 12.19 -19.01
C ALA A 302 4.02 11.18 -18.80
N ASN A 303 5.27 11.62 -18.71
CA ASN A 303 6.42 10.72 -18.52
C ASN A 303 6.31 9.96 -17.18
N TYR A 304 5.91 10.65 -16.12
CA TYR A 304 5.64 10.01 -14.83
C TYR A 304 4.48 9.01 -14.93
N GLU A 305 3.39 9.41 -15.57
CA GLU A 305 2.23 8.54 -15.76
C GLU A 305 2.59 7.26 -16.51
N THR A 306 3.35 7.36 -17.60
CA THR A 306 3.80 6.21 -18.39
C THR A 306 4.69 5.27 -17.57
N LEU A 307 5.61 5.80 -16.75
CA LEU A 307 6.44 4.98 -15.85
C LEU A 307 5.60 4.25 -14.80
N CYS A 308 4.61 4.92 -14.20
CA CYS A 308 3.66 4.27 -13.29
C CYS A 308 2.86 3.17 -14.01
N GLN A 309 2.41 3.41 -15.24
CA GLN A 309 1.68 2.40 -16.03
C GLN A 309 2.55 1.17 -16.29
N GLN A 310 3.85 1.32 -16.56
CA GLN A 310 4.76 0.17 -16.72
C GLN A 310 4.94 -0.63 -15.42
N ILE A 311 5.01 0.04 -14.27
CA ILE A 311 5.01 -0.63 -12.96
C ILE A 311 3.72 -1.45 -12.76
N VAL A 312 2.56 -0.85 -13.03
CA VAL A 312 1.28 -1.53 -12.89
C VAL A 312 1.17 -2.70 -13.88
N ASN A 313 1.59 -2.52 -15.13
CA ASN A 313 1.66 -3.60 -16.12
C ASN A 313 2.53 -4.75 -15.61
N ALA A 314 3.71 -4.46 -15.04
CA ALA A 314 4.61 -5.48 -14.53
C ALA A 314 3.97 -6.29 -13.39
N LEU A 315 3.26 -5.62 -12.47
CA LEU A 315 2.50 -6.29 -11.42
C LEU A 315 1.37 -7.15 -11.99
N LEU A 316 0.58 -6.62 -12.92
CA LEU A 316 -0.56 -7.32 -13.52
C LEU A 316 -0.11 -8.53 -14.35
N TYR A 317 1.00 -8.46 -15.08
CA TYR A 317 1.57 -9.63 -15.76
C TYR A 317 1.95 -10.75 -14.78
N VAL A 318 2.52 -10.42 -13.62
CA VAL A 318 2.83 -11.42 -12.58
C VAL A 318 1.55 -11.99 -11.98
N ILE A 319 0.56 -11.14 -11.70
CA ILE A 319 -0.72 -11.55 -11.13
C ILE A 319 -1.46 -12.51 -12.08
N GLU A 320 -1.56 -12.13 -13.36
CA GLU A 320 -2.20 -12.93 -14.40
C GLU A 320 -1.59 -14.34 -14.48
N ARG A 321 -0.26 -14.40 -14.58
CA ARG A 321 0.47 -15.65 -14.80
C ARG A 321 0.55 -16.55 -13.56
N LYS A 322 0.60 -15.98 -12.35
CA LYS A 322 0.91 -16.73 -11.11
C LYS A 322 -0.26 -16.92 -10.16
N PHE A 323 -1.35 -16.18 -10.36
CA PHE A 323 -2.51 -16.23 -9.49
C PHE A 323 -3.79 -16.53 -10.26
N ILE A 324 -3.90 -16.10 -11.52
CA ILE A 324 -5.15 -16.23 -12.29
C ILE A 324 -5.16 -17.46 -13.19
N ARG A 325 -4.05 -17.73 -13.91
CA ARG A 325 -3.86 -18.94 -14.73
C ARG A 325 -3.37 -20.13 -13.90
#